data_AF-A0A1N7LSG6-F1
#
_entry.id   AF-A0A1N7LSG6-F1
#
_cell.length_a   1.000
_cell.length_b   1.000
_cell.length_c   1.000
_cell.angle_alpha   90.00
_cell.angle_beta   90.00
_cell.angle_gamma   90.00
#
_symmetry.space_group_name_H-M   'P 1'
#
loop_
_entity.id
_entity.type
_entity.pdbx_description
1 polymer ?
#
loop_
_entity_poly.entity_id
_entity_poly.type
_entity_poly.pdbx_seq_one_letter_code
_entity_poly.pdbx_strand_id
1 'polypeptide(L)'
;MTIDYHALGVYSEAAETARQAAHDRTLALNDLTRLLTLTSGGGMALARSLDRDQANRLWNQVQAADTRMMDAVGIANAAAPLCGRPLLAVR
;
A
#
# COMPACT_ATOMS: atom_id res chain seq x y z
N MET A 1 -19.48 -22.54 -17.87
CA MET A 1 -18.35 -22.02 -17.06
C MET A 1 -18.84 -21.94 -15.63
N THR A 2 -18.42 -22.88 -14.78
CA THR A 2 -18.79 -22.92 -13.37
C THR A 2 -17.93 -21.91 -12.61
N ILE A 3 -18.57 -20.97 -11.93
CA ILE A 3 -17.88 -20.02 -11.05
C ILE A 3 -17.49 -20.79 -9.79
N ASP A 4 -16.19 -20.83 -9.49
CA ASP A 4 -15.73 -21.30 -8.19
C ASP A 4 -15.98 -20.20 -7.14
N TYR A 5 -16.99 -20.41 -6.30
CA TYR A 5 -17.35 -19.47 -5.24
C TYR A 5 -16.27 -19.31 -4.16
N HIS A 6 -15.42 -20.33 -3.96
CA HIS A 6 -14.29 -20.22 -3.06
C HIS A 6 -13.23 -19.30 -3.66
N ALA A 7 -12.88 -19.48 -4.94
CA ALA A 7 -11.97 -18.57 -5.64
C ALA A 7 -12.51 -17.14 -5.74
N LEU A 8 -13.84 -16.96 -5.81
CA LEU A 8 -14.47 -15.63 -5.78
C LEU A 8 -14.30 -14.94 -4.42
N GLY A 9 -14.40 -15.69 -3.32
CA GLY A 9 -14.13 -15.18 -1.97
C GLY A 9 -12.69 -14.70 -1.83
N VAL A 10 -11.73 -15.56 -2.21
CA VAL A 10 -10.29 -15.23 -2.18
C VAL A 10 -9.97 -14.01 -3.05
N TYR A 11 -10.52 -13.93 -4.25
CA TYR A 11 -10.36 -12.76 -5.11
C TYR A 11 -10.84 -11.48 -4.44
N SER A 12 -12.03 -11.52 -3.83
CA SER A 12 -12.67 -10.35 -3.22
C SER A 12 -11.90 -9.85 -2.00
N GLU A 13 -11.46 -10.77 -1.14
CA GLU A 13 -10.65 -10.48 0.04
C GLU A 13 -9.27 -9.91 -0.35
N ALA A 14 -8.61 -10.50 -1.34
CA ALA A 14 -7.34 -10.00 -1.86
C ALA A 14 -7.50 -8.62 -2.51
N ALA A 15 -8.59 -8.39 -3.26
CA ALA A 15 -8.87 -7.09 -3.86
C ALA A 15 -9.19 -6.00 -2.84
N GLU A 16 -9.82 -6.34 -1.71
CA GLU A 16 -10.01 -5.41 -0.59
C GLU A 16 -8.69 -5.10 0.12
N THR A 17 -7.88 -6.14 0.38
CA THR A 17 -6.56 -6.00 1.00
C THR A 17 -5.63 -5.10 0.17
N ALA A 18 -5.64 -5.27 -1.16
CA ALA A 18 -4.86 -4.42 -2.06
C ALA A 18 -5.33 -2.96 -2.03
N ARG A 19 -6.64 -2.71 -1.94
CA ARG A 19 -7.22 -1.37 -1.82
C ARG A 19 -6.85 -0.70 -0.50
N GLN A 20 -6.91 -1.44 0.61
CA GLN A 20 -6.52 -0.92 1.92
C GLN A 20 -5.02 -0.58 1.94
N ALA A 21 -4.17 -1.46 1.39
CA ALA A 21 -2.74 -1.21 1.30
C ALA A 21 -2.41 0.04 0.45
N ALA A 22 -3.12 0.25 -0.67
CA ALA A 22 -2.98 1.47 -1.48
C ALA A 22 -3.40 2.74 -0.72
N HIS A 23 -4.43 2.64 0.12
CA HIS A 23 -4.86 3.74 0.98
C HIS A 23 -3.80 4.09 2.03
N ASP A 24 -3.29 3.08 2.75
CA ASP A 24 -2.25 3.26 3.77
C ASP A 24 -0.97 3.85 3.18
N ARG A 25 -0.58 3.38 1.98
CA ARG A 25 0.54 3.93 1.21
C ARG A 25 0.35 5.43 0.94
N THR A 26 -0.85 5.81 0.49
CA THR A 26 -1.18 7.21 0.18
C THR A 26 -1.11 8.10 1.42
N LEU A 27 -1.63 7.62 2.54
CA LEU A 27 -1.55 8.33 3.82
C LEU A 27 -0.09 8.54 4.26
N ALA A 28 0.73 7.49 4.24
CA ALA A 28 2.13 7.58 4.62
C ALA A 28 2.94 8.51 3.70
N LEU A 29 2.65 8.53 2.40
CA LEU A 29 3.26 9.49 1.46
C LEU A 29 2.83 10.94 1.72
N ASN A 30 1.56 11.17 2.05
CA ASN A 30 1.07 12.50 2.43
C ASN A 30 1.75 13.00 3.71
N ASP A 31 1.88 12.14 4.72
CA ASP A 31 2.57 12.48 5.96
C ASP A 31 4.06 12.72 5.74
N LEU A 32 4.71 11.93 4.86
CA LEU A 32 6.09 12.16 4.45
C LEU A 32 6.25 13.53 3.78
N THR A 33 5.33 13.88 2.88
CA THR A 33 5.34 15.18 2.19
C THR A 33 5.15 16.34 3.16
N ARG A 34 4.24 16.20 4.13
CA ARG A 34 4.03 17.20 5.19
C ARG A 34 5.28 17.37 6.05
N LEU A 35 5.91 16.27 6.46
CA LEU A 35 7.16 16.29 7.22
C LEU A 35 8.29 17.00 6.45
N LEU A 36 8.48 16.66 5.17
CA LEU A 36 9.48 17.30 4.31
C LEU A 36 9.21 18.80 4.10
N THR A 37 7.94 19.20 4.05
CA THR A 37 7.56 20.61 3.93
C THR A 37 7.91 21.37 5.23
N LEU A 38 7.59 20.81 6.39
CA LEU A 38 7.84 21.43 7.70
C LEU A 38 9.34 21.55 8.01
N THR A 39 10.13 20.53 7.67
CA THR A 39 11.59 20.50 7.90
C THR A 39 12.37 21.51 7.07
N SER A 40 11.88 21.85 5.87
CA SER A 40 12.50 22.87 5.02
C SER A 40 12.44 24.29 5.60
N GLY A 41 11.57 24.52 6.60
CA GLY A 41 11.32 25.84 7.24
C GLY A 41 12.35 26.31 8.26
N GLY A 42 13.44 25.56 8.50
CA GLY A 42 14.58 26.02 9.28
C GLY A 42 14.43 25.85 10.80
N GLY A 43 14.73 24.65 11.30
CA GLY A 43 14.96 24.38 12.71
C GLY A 43 16.13 23.41 12.89
N MET A 44 17.11 23.81 13.70
CA MET A 44 18.28 23.12 14.28
C MET A 44 18.60 21.65 13.87
N ALA A 45 19.90 21.33 13.79
CA ALA A 45 20.41 20.01 13.40
C ALA A 45 19.79 18.80 14.15
N LEU A 46 19.37 18.97 15.40
CA LEU A 46 18.66 17.94 16.18
C LEU A 46 17.24 17.67 15.63
N ALA A 47 16.50 18.71 15.24
CA ALA A 47 15.21 18.57 14.57
C ALA A 47 15.38 17.82 13.25
N ARG A 48 16.37 18.21 12.43
CA ARG A 48 16.69 17.49 11.18
C ARG A 48 16.98 15.99 11.37
N SER A 49 17.62 15.61 12.48
CA SER A 49 17.87 14.19 12.79
C SER A 49 16.59 13.45 13.18
N LEU A 50 15.75 14.06 14.01
CA LEU A 50 14.45 13.50 14.42
C LEU A 50 13.50 13.35 13.23
N ASP A 51 13.51 14.34 12.35
CA ASP A 51 12.73 14.34 11.12
C ASP A 51 13.22 13.28 10.14
N ARG A 52 14.53 13.00 10.09
CA ARG A 52 15.09 11.92 9.26
C ARG A 52 14.64 10.55 9.75
N ASP A 53 14.64 10.31 11.05
CA ASP A 53 14.14 9.04 11.61
C ASP A 53 12.64 8.86 11.38
N GLN A 54 11.87 9.94 11.51
CA GLN A 54 10.44 9.92 11.22
C GLN A 54 10.17 9.70 9.72
N ALA A 55 10.94 10.34 8.83
CA ALA A 55 10.87 10.11 7.39
C ALA A 55 11.20 8.66 7.03
N ASN A 56 12.24 8.08 7.64
CA ASN A 56 12.59 6.67 7.44
C ASN A 56 11.47 5.73 7.89
N ARG A 57 10.80 6.01 9.01
CA ARG A 57 9.64 5.22 9.47
C ARG A 57 8.48 5.29 8.48
N LEU A 58 8.13 6.49 8.01
CA LEU A 58 7.08 6.68 7.02
C LEU A 58 7.43 5.98 5.69
N TRP A 59 8.69 6.08 5.26
CA TRP A 59 9.18 5.39 4.08
C TRP A 59 9.08 3.86 4.21
N ASN A 60 9.45 3.30 5.37
CA ASN A 60 9.29 1.88 5.63
C ASN A 60 7.81 1.45 5.64
N GLN A 61 6.90 2.31 6.13
CA GLN A 61 5.47 2.06 6.05
C GLN A 61 4.96 2.04 4.60
N VAL A 62 5.43 2.97 3.76
CA VAL A 62 5.14 2.98 2.32
C VAL A 62 5.62 1.68 1.67
N GLN A 63 6.85 1.24 1.94
CA GLN A 63 7.38 0.00 1.39
C GLN A 63 6.63 -1.26 1.87
N ALA A 64 6.24 -1.30 3.15
CA ALA A 64 5.45 -2.39 3.69
C ALA A 64 4.05 -2.43 3.06
N ALA A 65 3.43 -1.28 2.85
CA ALA A 65 2.14 -1.16 2.16
C ALA A 65 2.26 -1.59 0.69
N ASP A 66 3.30 -1.17 -0.02
CA ASP A 66 3.57 -1.58 -1.40
C ASP A 66 3.76 -3.10 -1.51
N THR A 67 4.51 -3.70 -0.59
CA THR A 67 4.71 -5.16 -0.56
C THR A 67 3.38 -5.90 -0.37
N ARG A 68 2.59 -5.50 0.64
CA ARG A 68 1.26 -6.07 0.91
C ARG A 68 0.33 -5.92 -0.28
N MET A 69 0.37 -4.77 -0.95
CA MET A 69 -0.42 -4.50 -2.14
C MET A 69 -0.03 -5.43 -3.29
N MET A 70 1.27 -5.61 -3.56
CA MET A 70 1.76 -6.51 -4.60
C MET A 70 1.39 -7.97 -4.32
N ASP A 71 1.52 -8.42 -3.07
CA ASP A 71 1.14 -9.77 -2.67
C ASP A 71 -0.37 -10.01 -2.87
N ALA A 72 -1.20 -9.06 -2.42
CA ALA A 72 -2.65 -9.12 -2.57
C ALA A 72 -3.08 -9.09 -4.05
N VAL A 73 -2.41 -8.30 -4.88
CA VAL A 73 -2.62 -8.30 -6.34
C VAL A 73 -2.24 -9.64 -6.95
N GLY A 74 -1.12 -10.24 -6.52
CA GLY A 74 -0.70 -11.57 -6.96
C GLY A 74 -1.75 -12.64 -6.65
N ILE A 75 -2.27 -12.64 -5.42
CA ILE A 75 -3.32 -13.57 -4.98
C ILE A 75 -4.62 -13.35 -5.78
N ALA A 76 -5.06 -12.10 -5.93
CA ALA A 76 -6.26 -11.78 -6.72
C ALA A 76 -6.11 -12.24 -8.18
N ASN A 77 -4.95 -12.01 -8.80
CA ASN A 77 -4.69 -12.41 -10.19
C ASN A 77 -4.61 -13.92 -10.38
N ALA A 78 -4.12 -14.66 -9.37
CA ALA A 78 -4.14 -16.12 -9.39
C ALA A 78 -5.57 -16.68 -9.28
N ALA A 79 -6.44 -16.02 -8.51
CA ALA A 79 -7.84 -16.44 -8.34
C ALA A 79 -8.77 -16.00 -9.50
N ALA A 80 -8.43 -14.89 -10.18
CA ALA A 80 -9.22 -14.30 -11.26
C ALA A 80 -9.71 -15.28 -12.35
N PRO A 81 -8.86 -16.15 -12.95
CA PRO A 81 -9.32 -17.09 -13.98
C PRO A 81 -10.27 -18.16 -13.46
N LEU A 82 -10.22 -18.50 -12.17
CA LEU A 82 -11.05 -19.54 -11.54
C LEU A 82 -12.48 -19.04 -11.23
N CYS A 83 -12.63 -17.75 -10.97
CA CYS A 83 -13.92 -17.12 -10.67
C CYS A 83 -14.47 -16.25 -11.81
N GLY A 84 -13.83 -16.26 -12.98
CA GLY A 84 -14.24 -15.48 -14.15
C GLY A 84 -14.13 -13.96 -13.95
N ARG A 85 -13.22 -13.51 -13.09
CA ARG A 85 -12.96 -12.09 -12.80
C ARG A 85 -11.81 -11.56 -13.66
N PRO A 86 -11.78 -10.24 -13.93
CA PRO A 86 -10.65 -9.62 -14.58
C PRO A 86 -9.44 -9.55 -13.64
N LEU A 87 -8.24 -9.45 -14.22
CA LEU A 87 -7.03 -9.18 -13.46
C LEU A 87 -7.16 -7.86 -12.69
N LEU A 88 -6.74 -7.88 -11.43
CA LEU A 88 -6.65 -6.71 -10.58
C LEU A 88 -5.42 -5.89 -10.98
N ALA A 89 -5.66 -4.66 -11.42
CA ALA A 89 -4.64 -3.65 -11.62
C ALA A 89 -4.83 -2.58 -10.54
N VAL A 90 -3.81 -2.36 -9.71
CA VAL A 90 -3.80 -1.30 -8.70
C VAL A 90 -2.91 -0.17 -9.23
N ARG A 91 -3.43 1.06 -9.20
CA ARG A 91 -2.75 2.28 -9.65
C ARG A 91 -2.26 3.08 -8.46
#